data_AF-G5AVX1-F1
#
_entry.id   AF-G5AVX1-F1
#
_cell.length_a   1.000
_cell.length_b   1.000
_cell.length_c   1.000
_cell.angle_alpha   90.00
_cell.angle_beta   90.00
_cell.angle_gamma   90.00
#
_symmetry.space_group_name_H-M   'P 1'
#
loop_
_entity.id
_entity.type
_entity.pdbx_description
1 polymer ?
#
loop_
_entity_poly.entity_id
_entity_poly.type
_entity_poly.pdbx_seq_one_letter_code
_entity_poly.pdbx_strand_id
1 'polypeptide(L)'
;MDCTSKRASRPCPCRSWGASSAKPGWSLRGLAGPPPSGAGTARAKWCRARGATEGGRPRRGCEGSKWFQSHHVRLTGATGGFLGKVLLEKLLRSCSKVNSVDVLVRQKAGQTPQERVEEDLSERIDDDLVNITPKLIGDRPNTYIYIKALAEYVAQQEGAKLNVEIVRPSIVGASWKESFRGWIDNFNGPSGLFIVAGRGILGTRCTSNNALADLVPVDVVVNTRPTAAWYSGVNRPRNIMVYNFTMGSTNPFHWGKVEYHVISTFKRNPLEQAFRPPNVNLMSNHLLYHYWIAVSHKAPAFLYDIYLRMTGRSLRMIKTIIHLHKAMVFLKYFTSNSWVWHTDSVNMLMYQLNPEDKKTFSIDVGQLHWAEYIENYCMGTKKYILNVEMSGLPAARKHLNKLRNIRYGFNIILEILIRCMFIARSTCGEHFPDENFKLKHYGPSWVNIASAGEDTSSTHFFITTVKTAWLDTKHMVFGKVLEGVGLVIYRLAWHNTNEGEGGPGSVLRWSSAHT
;
A
#
# COMPACT_ATOMS: atom_id res chain seq x y z
N MET A 1 20.53 46.95 -55.03
CA MET A 1 19.26 46.21 -55.16
C MET A 1 18.68 46.11 -53.76
N ASP A 2 18.17 47.23 -53.25
CA ASP A 2 16.73 47.61 -53.21
C ASP A 2 15.95 46.81 -52.16
N CYS A 3 15.04 47.35 -51.34
CA CYS A 3 14.68 48.71 -50.93
C CYS A 3 13.61 48.51 -49.82
N THR A 4 13.73 49.24 -48.71
CA THR A 4 12.66 49.87 -47.88
C THR A 4 11.25 49.23 -47.70
N SER A 5 10.78 49.16 -46.44
CA SER A 5 9.56 49.86 -45.92
C SER A 5 9.32 49.54 -44.43
N LYS A 6 9.40 50.51 -43.49
CA LYS A 6 8.33 51.36 -42.93
C LYS A 6 7.07 50.63 -42.43
N ARG A 7 6.86 50.54 -41.10
CA ARG A 7 5.88 51.35 -40.34
C ARG A 7 5.81 50.98 -38.85
N ALA A 8 5.74 52.01 -38.03
CA ALA A 8 5.35 51.99 -36.63
C ALA A 8 3.83 51.84 -36.47
N SER A 9 3.36 51.17 -35.41
CA SER A 9 2.19 51.61 -34.62
C SER A 9 1.85 50.69 -33.44
N ARG A 10 1.90 51.31 -32.24
CA ARG A 10 1.03 51.18 -31.05
C ARG A 10 1.17 49.96 -30.11
N PRO A 11 1.33 50.21 -28.80
CA PRO A 11 1.13 49.22 -27.74
C PRO A 11 -0.32 49.25 -27.24
N CYS A 12 -0.90 48.08 -26.93
CA CYS A 12 -2.11 47.93 -26.11
C CYS A 12 -2.40 46.43 -25.87
N PRO A 13 -3.08 46.02 -24.78
CA PRO A 13 -2.73 46.24 -23.39
C PRO A 13 -2.57 44.88 -22.65
N CYS A 14 -1.68 44.82 -21.66
CA CYS A 14 -1.66 43.73 -20.70
C CYS A 14 -3.00 43.70 -19.96
N ARG A 15 -3.80 42.65 -20.17
CA ARG A 15 -4.93 42.32 -19.30
C ARG A 15 -4.38 41.96 -17.93
N SER A 16 -4.63 42.84 -16.97
CA SER A 16 -4.58 42.56 -15.54
C SER A 16 -5.47 41.35 -15.23
N TRP A 17 -4.87 40.25 -14.80
CA TRP A 17 -5.56 39.27 -13.96
C TRP A 17 -5.32 39.67 -12.52
N GLY A 18 -6.43 39.96 -11.84
CA GLY A 18 -6.47 40.59 -10.52
C GLY A 18 -5.72 39.79 -9.47
N ALA A 19 -4.98 40.54 -8.67
CA ALA A 19 -4.53 40.10 -7.36
C ALA A 19 -5.74 39.73 -6.50
N SER A 20 -5.76 38.53 -5.94
CA SER A 20 -6.53 38.25 -4.73
C SER A 20 -5.60 37.74 -3.62
N SER A 21 -5.61 38.54 -2.55
CA SER A 21 -5.10 38.29 -1.19
C SER A 21 -3.63 37.90 -1.02
N ALA A 22 -2.78 38.92 -0.92
CA ALA A 22 -1.52 38.86 -0.19
C ALA A 22 -1.75 39.19 1.30
N LYS A 23 -1.10 38.44 2.21
CA LYS A 23 -0.47 38.89 3.49
C LYS A 23 0.53 37.80 3.97
N PRO A 24 1.62 38.11 4.70
CA PRO A 24 2.62 39.15 4.41
C PRO A 24 4.10 38.66 4.52
N GLY A 25 5.00 39.31 3.76
CA GLY A 25 6.48 39.36 3.89
C GLY A 25 7.21 38.07 3.51
N TRP A 26 8.05 37.96 2.46
CA TRP A 26 9.21 38.76 2.09
C TRP A 26 9.40 38.75 0.55
N SER A 27 9.86 39.85 -0.06
CA SER A 27 10.15 39.94 -1.49
C SER A 27 11.58 39.48 -1.83
N LEU A 28 11.74 38.51 -2.73
CA LEU A 28 12.99 38.26 -3.44
C LEU A 28 13.21 39.36 -4.48
N ARG A 29 13.99 40.40 -4.17
CA ARG A 29 14.45 41.34 -5.20
C ARG A 29 15.57 40.71 -5.99
N GLY A 30 15.29 40.38 -7.26
CA GLY A 30 16.31 40.13 -8.26
C GLY A 30 17.05 41.42 -8.59
N LEU A 31 18.37 41.42 -8.43
CA LEU A 31 19.22 42.44 -9.02
C LEU A 31 19.43 42.07 -10.48
N ALA A 32 18.70 42.77 -11.34
CA ALA A 32 18.96 42.86 -12.77
C ALA A 32 20.29 43.62 -12.97
N GLY A 33 21.26 42.96 -13.59
CA GLY A 33 22.35 43.60 -14.31
C GLY A 33 22.30 43.11 -15.77
N PRO A 34 22.74 43.92 -16.76
CA PRO A 34 22.67 43.53 -18.16
C PRO A 34 23.54 42.29 -18.43
N PRO A 35 23.20 41.46 -19.42
CA PRO A 35 23.93 40.24 -19.71
C PRO A 35 25.31 40.58 -20.31
N PRO A 36 26.41 39.91 -19.91
CA PRO A 36 27.60 39.91 -20.73
C PRO A 36 27.32 39.03 -21.95
N SER A 37 27.53 39.60 -23.14
CA SER A 37 27.60 38.87 -24.39
C SER A 37 28.76 37.86 -24.34
N GLY A 38 28.46 36.56 -24.37
CA GLY A 38 29.49 35.52 -24.41
C GLY A 38 28.92 34.12 -24.19
N ALA A 39 29.39 33.16 -24.98
CA ALA A 39 28.79 31.86 -25.24
C ALA A 39 28.68 30.89 -24.04
N GLY A 40 27.75 29.95 -24.18
CA GLY A 40 27.32 28.91 -23.26
C GLY A 40 28.39 28.20 -22.43
N THR A 41 28.23 28.29 -21.12
CA THR A 41 28.52 27.20 -20.18
C THR A 41 27.43 27.21 -19.11
N ALA A 42 26.78 26.07 -18.86
CA ALA A 42 25.73 25.94 -17.84
C ALA A 42 26.33 26.08 -16.44
N ARG A 43 26.51 27.32 -15.96
CA ARG A 43 26.97 27.62 -14.59
C ARG A 43 25.81 27.48 -13.60
N ALA A 44 26.00 26.64 -12.58
CA ALA A 44 25.14 26.65 -11.40
C ALA A 44 25.18 28.04 -10.75
N LYS A 45 24.01 28.61 -10.45
CA LYS A 45 23.87 29.95 -9.84
C LYS A 45 23.62 29.81 -8.34
N TRP A 46 24.30 30.64 -7.55
CA TRP A 46 24.10 30.74 -6.11
C TRP A 46 23.10 31.86 -5.79
N CYS A 47 22.09 31.57 -5.00
CA CYS A 47 21.19 32.58 -4.41
C CYS A 47 21.59 32.80 -2.95
N ARG A 48 21.81 34.06 -2.54
CA ARG A 48 22.27 34.44 -1.19
C ARG A 48 21.17 35.19 -0.43
N ALA A 49 20.85 34.74 0.78
CA ALA A 49 20.14 35.52 1.80
C ALA A 49 21.17 36.02 2.84
N ARG A 50 21.21 37.32 3.15
CA ARG A 50 22.17 37.91 4.11
C ARG A 50 21.49 38.25 5.44
N GLY A 51 22.11 37.87 6.56
CA GLY A 51 21.94 38.47 7.88
C GLY A 51 23.31 38.91 8.40
N ALA A 52 23.53 40.22 8.58
CA ALA A 52 24.85 40.74 8.95
C ALA A 52 25.17 40.48 10.43
N THR A 53 26.38 39.97 10.74
CA THR A 53 27.19 40.33 11.93
C THR A 53 28.64 39.81 11.81
N GLU A 54 29.59 40.60 12.33
CA GLU A 54 31.05 40.39 12.24
C GLU A 54 31.55 39.19 13.07
N GLY A 55 32.66 38.60 12.59
CA GLY A 55 33.18 37.32 13.03
C GLY A 55 33.96 37.36 14.34
N GLY A 56 33.66 36.40 15.21
CA GLY A 56 34.51 35.94 16.31
C GLY A 56 34.62 34.42 16.30
N ARG A 57 35.81 33.87 16.62
CA ARG A 57 36.02 32.42 16.75
C ARG A 57 35.14 31.87 17.88
N PRO A 58 34.49 30.69 17.72
CA PRO A 58 33.65 30.13 18.79
C PRO A 58 34.50 29.69 19.98
N ARG A 59 34.05 30.01 21.19
CA ARG A 59 34.61 29.46 22.44
C ARG A 59 34.16 28.00 22.59
N ARG A 60 35.01 27.14 23.20
CA ARG A 60 34.59 25.79 23.61
C ARG A 60 33.38 25.93 24.55
N GLY A 61 32.25 25.31 24.19
CA GLY A 61 30.98 25.41 24.96
C GLY A 61 29.86 26.24 24.31
N CYS A 62 30.01 26.74 23.08
CA CYS A 62 28.91 27.42 22.38
C CYS A 62 27.74 26.47 22.06
N GLU A 63 26.53 26.89 22.42
CA GLU A 63 25.26 26.25 22.03
C GLU A 63 25.22 26.00 20.52
N GLY A 64 24.71 24.84 20.10
CA GLY A 64 24.65 24.38 18.72
C GLY A 64 23.89 25.32 17.81
N SER A 65 22.74 25.84 18.25
CA SER A 65 22.00 26.89 17.54
C SER A 65 22.78 28.21 17.42
N LYS A 66 23.56 28.59 18.43
CA LYS A 66 24.40 29.81 18.41
C LYS A 66 25.65 29.66 17.55
N TRP A 67 26.17 28.44 17.38
CA TRP A 67 27.33 28.17 16.54
C TRP A 67 27.09 28.60 15.09
N PHE A 68 25.90 28.36 14.55
CA PHE A 68 25.55 28.75 13.18
C PHE A 68 25.47 30.27 12.97
N GLN A 69 25.44 31.08 14.03
CA GLN A 69 25.30 32.54 13.91
C GLN A 69 26.54 33.21 13.32
N SER A 70 27.72 32.63 13.55
CA SER A 70 28.99 33.12 13.00
C SER A 70 29.47 32.38 11.75
N HIS A 71 28.66 31.45 11.21
CA HIS A 71 29.06 30.57 10.09
C HIS A 71 28.18 30.76 8.85
N HIS A 72 28.83 30.66 7.68
CA HIS A 72 28.14 30.61 6.39
C HIS A 72 27.77 29.16 6.06
N VAL A 73 26.48 28.90 5.81
CA VAL A 73 25.98 27.57 5.47
C VAL A 73 25.74 27.49 3.98
N ARG A 74 26.38 26.52 3.30
CA ARG A 74 26.10 26.23 1.89
C ARG A 74 25.29 24.95 1.78
N LEU A 75 24.13 25.03 1.14
CA LEU A 75 23.22 23.90 1.00
C LEU A 75 23.06 23.49 -0.46
N THR A 76 23.34 22.22 -0.75
CA THR A 76 23.08 21.60 -2.06
C THR A 76 21.80 20.78 -2.03
N GLY A 77 21.07 20.73 -3.14
CA GLY A 77 19.85 19.90 -3.25
C GLY A 77 18.63 20.46 -2.50
N ALA A 78 18.67 21.71 -2.05
CA ALA A 78 17.58 22.35 -1.31
C ALA A 78 16.26 22.44 -2.10
N THR A 79 16.35 22.60 -3.42
CA THR A 79 15.18 22.76 -4.31
C THR A 79 14.74 21.43 -4.95
N GLY A 80 15.63 20.45 -5.05
CA GLY A 80 15.40 19.20 -5.79
C GLY A 80 15.05 17.98 -4.93
N GLY A 81 15.24 18.04 -3.61
CA GLY A 81 15.04 16.88 -2.73
C GLY A 81 14.20 17.18 -1.48
N PHE A 82 13.35 16.22 -1.10
CA PHE A 82 12.49 16.24 0.09
C PHE A 82 13.24 16.69 1.35
N LEU A 83 14.34 16.02 1.68
CA LEU A 83 15.19 16.32 2.83
C LEU A 83 15.84 17.72 2.77
N GLY A 84 16.19 18.19 1.57
CA GLY A 84 16.84 19.49 1.37
C GLY A 84 15.90 20.66 1.66
N LYS A 85 14.63 20.54 1.27
CA LYS A 85 13.59 21.54 1.54
C LYS A 85 13.33 21.68 3.04
N VAL A 86 13.14 20.56 3.73
CA VAL A 86 12.89 20.54 5.19
C VAL A 86 14.10 21.06 5.96
N LEU A 87 15.33 20.71 5.54
CA LEU A 87 16.54 21.25 6.16
C LEU A 87 16.67 22.76 5.99
N LEU A 88 16.36 23.30 4.81
CA LEU A 88 16.38 24.74 4.59
C LEU A 88 15.36 25.45 5.48
N GLU A 89 14.12 24.95 5.54
CA GLU A 89 13.09 25.50 6.43
C GLU A 89 13.54 25.46 7.89
N LYS A 90 14.08 24.31 8.34
CA LYS A 90 14.55 24.12 9.71
C LYS A 90 15.67 25.09 10.08
N LEU A 91 16.66 25.26 9.21
CA LEU A 91 17.76 26.19 9.44
C LEU A 91 17.27 27.64 9.55
N LEU A 92 16.36 28.04 8.66
CA LEU A 92 15.80 29.39 8.69
C LEU A 92 14.91 29.64 9.93
N ARG A 93 14.17 28.63 10.38
CA ARG A 93 13.27 28.74 11.54
C ARG A 93 14.01 28.65 12.87
N SER A 94 14.93 27.69 13.01
CA SER A 94 15.61 27.40 14.28
C SER A 94 16.90 28.19 14.48
N CYS A 95 17.53 28.66 13.40
CA CYS A 95 18.75 29.46 13.45
C CYS A 95 18.47 30.87 12.88
N SER A 96 17.66 31.66 13.58
CA SER A 96 17.18 32.98 13.11
C SER A 96 18.27 34.05 12.89
N LYS A 97 19.52 33.77 13.29
CA LYS A 97 20.69 34.66 13.11
C LYS A 97 21.83 34.01 12.30
N VAL A 98 21.55 33.08 11.39
CA VAL A 98 22.60 32.54 10.49
C VAL A 98 23.18 33.66 9.62
N ASN A 99 24.51 33.78 9.58
CA ASN A 99 25.22 34.84 8.85
C ASN A 99 24.84 34.87 7.34
N SER A 100 24.93 33.73 6.67
CA SER A 100 24.26 33.55 5.38
C SER A 100 23.99 32.09 5.07
N VAL A 101 22.91 31.84 4.34
CA VAL A 101 22.63 30.55 3.71
C VAL A 101 22.74 30.73 2.20
N ASP A 102 23.74 30.11 1.58
CA ASP A 102 23.88 30.07 0.12
C ASP A 102 23.29 28.75 -0.40
N VAL A 103 22.29 28.85 -1.27
CA VAL A 103 21.64 27.67 -1.86
C VAL A 103 22.17 27.43 -3.28
N LEU A 104 22.70 26.23 -3.53
CA LEU A 104 23.08 25.80 -4.86
C LEU A 104 21.84 25.30 -5.62
N VAL A 105 21.41 26.06 -6.62
CA VAL A 105 20.29 25.69 -7.48
C VAL A 105 20.81 25.30 -8.86
N ARG A 106 20.50 24.07 -9.29
CA ARG A 106 20.72 23.68 -10.68
C ARG A 106 19.65 24.35 -11.54
N GLN A 107 20.07 25.09 -12.57
CA GLN A 107 19.16 25.65 -13.56
C GLN A 107 18.62 24.49 -14.41
N LYS A 108 17.30 24.26 -14.41
CA LYS A 108 16.63 23.35 -15.35
C LYS A 108 15.74 24.22 -16.23
N ALA A 109 16.18 24.50 -17.45
CA ALA A 109 15.51 25.41 -18.38
C ALA A 109 14.74 24.62 -19.45
N GLY A 110 13.51 25.06 -19.76
CA GLY A 110 12.84 24.78 -21.03
C GLY A 110 11.97 23.52 -21.17
N GLN A 111 11.86 22.66 -20.15
CA GLN A 111 11.10 21.40 -20.29
C GLN A 111 9.71 21.47 -19.66
N THR A 112 8.73 20.96 -20.39
CA THR A 112 7.38 20.68 -19.91
C THR A 112 7.37 19.50 -18.93
N PRO A 113 6.39 19.40 -18.01
CA PRO A 113 6.28 18.27 -17.08
C PRO A 113 6.20 16.90 -17.78
N GLN A 114 5.62 16.83 -18.98
CA GLN A 114 5.57 15.63 -19.80
C GLN A 114 6.96 15.25 -20.34
N GLU A 115 7.73 16.20 -20.88
CA GLU A 115 9.11 15.97 -21.35
C GLU A 115 10.03 15.50 -20.22
N ARG A 116 9.79 15.92 -18.97
CA ARG A 116 10.54 15.43 -17.82
C ARG A 116 10.23 13.97 -17.49
N VAL A 117 8.96 13.57 -17.59
CA VAL A 117 8.57 12.16 -17.39
C VAL A 117 9.10 11.32 -18.55
N GLU A 118 9.08 11.84 -19.78
CA GLU A 118 9.67 11.20 -20.95
C GLU A 118 11.20 11.09 -20.80
N GLU A 119 11.91 12.11 -20.32
CA GLU A 119 13.39 12.12 -20.10
C GLU A 119 13.81 11.21 -18.94
N ASP A 120 13.10 11.20 -17.81
CA ASP A 120 13.33 10.24 -16.71
C ASP A 120 12.99 8.78 -17.16
N LEU A 121 12.16 8.60 -18.19
CA LEU A 121 11.84 7.30 -18.80
C LEU A 121 12.71 6.97 -20.03
N SER A 122 13.44 7.96 -20.59
CA SER A 122 14.22 7.88 -21.82
C SER A 122 15.68 8.34 -21.64
N GLU A 123 16.20 8.28 -20.42
CA GLU A 123 17.60 7.92 -20.24
C GLU A 123 17.78 6.60 -21.00
N ARG A 124 18.24 6.71 -22.25
CA ARG A 124 18.88 5.64 -22.98
C ARG A 124 20.07 5.26 -22.10
N ILE A 125 19.81 4.37 -21.15
CA ILE A 125 20.84 3.52 -20.59
C ILE A 125 21.36 2.81 -21.83
N ASP A 126 22.57 3.17 -22.29
CA ASP A 126 23.21 2.45 -23.39
C ASP A 126 23.07 0.95 -23.11
N ASP A 127 22.76 0.16 -24.13
CA ASP A 127 22.57 -1.29 -23.98
C ASP A 127 23.82 -1.94 -23.32
N ASP A 128 25.00 -1.32 -23.48
CA ASP A 128 26.24 -1.65 -22.78
C ASP A 128 26.19 -1.39 -21.26
N LEU A 129 25.61 -0.27 -20.82
CA LEU A 129 25.41 0.03 -19.39
C LEU A 129 24.41 -0.94 -18.76
N VAL A 130 23.36 -1.36 -19.47
CA VAL A 130 22.41 -2.39 -18.98
C VAL A 130 23.14 -3.72 -18.75
N ASN A 131 24.06 -4.10 -19.65
CA ASN A 131 24.85 -5.32 -19.54
C ASN A 131 25.95 -5.26 -18.45
N ILE A 132 26.49 -4.07 -18.16
CA ILE A 132 27.51 -3.87 -17.12
C ILE A 132 26.87 -3.64 -15.74
N THR A 133 25.62 -3.19 -15.67
CA THR A 133 24.90 -2.86 -14.43
C THR A 133 24.92 -4.01 -13.39
N PRO A 134 24.63 -5.28 -13.74
CA PRO A 134 24.74 -6.38 -12.77
C PRO A 134 26.16 -6.59 -12.24
N LYS A 135 27.19 -6.40 -13.09
CA LYS A 135 28.60 -6.53 -12.70
C LYS A 135 29.04 -5.40 -11.76
N LEU A 136 28.52 -4.19 -11.94
CA LEU A 136 28.83 -3.03 -11.09
C LEU A 136 28.13 -3.08 -9.74
N ILE A 137 26.85 -3.48 -9.71
CA ILE A 137 26.05 -3.51 -8.48
C ILE A 137 26.59 -4.58 -7.52
N GLY A 138 27.08 -5.72 -8.04
CA GLY A 138 27.52 -6.86 -7.25
C GLY A 138 26.39 -7.39 -6.36
N ASP A 139 26.69 -7.69 -5.09
CA ASP A 139 25.72 -8.22 -4.12
C ASP A 139 24.73 -7.17 -3.57
N ARG A 140 24.78 -5.93 -4.06
CA ARG A 140 23.90 -4.86 -3.54
C ARG A 140 22.47 -5.01 -4.08
N PRO A 141 21.45 -4.67 -3.27
CA PRO A 141 20.06 -4.92 -3.62
C PRO A 141 19.54 -4.02 -4.75
N ASN A 142 20.13 -2.84 -4.95
CA ASN A 142 19.75 -1.92 -6.02
C ASN A 142 20.84 -0.89 -6.33
N THR A 143 20.65 -0.18 -7.44
CA THR A 143 21.50 0.92 -7.91
C THR A 143 21.64 2.06 -6.91
N TYR A 144 20.57 2.36 -6.16
CA TYR A 144 20.59 3.43 -5.16
C TYR A 144 21.60 3.15 -4.04
N ILE A 145 21.59 1.94 -3.47
CA ILE A 145 22.53 1.55 -2.41
C ILE A 145 23.97 1.52 -2.95
N TYR A 146 24.17 1.07 -4.19
CA TYR A 146 25.48 1.10 -4.85
C TYR A 146 26.02 2.53 -4.98
N ILE A 147 25.24 3.44 -5.56
CA ILE A 147 25.67 4.84 -5.77
C ILE A 147 25.94 5.53 -4.43
N LYS A 148 25.14 5.26 -3.38
CA LYS A 148 25.38 5.81 -2.05
C LYS A 148 26.63 5.26 -1.39
N ALA A 149 26.88 3.95 -1.50
CA ALA A 149 28.13 3.36 -1.02
C ALA A 149 29.36 3.92 -1.76
N LEU A 150 29.26 4.12 -3.08
CA LEU A 150 30.32 4.73 -3.87
C LEU A 150 30.58 6.18 -3.45
N ALA A 151 29.53 6.97 -3.21
CA ALA A 151 29.66 8.34 -2.75
C ALA A 151 30.35 8.42 -1.37
N GLU A 152 30.05 7.50 -0.46
CA GLU A 152 30.73 7.40 0.83
C GLU A 152 32.19 6.99 0.68
N TYR A 153 32.51 6.06 -0.23
CA TYR A 153 33.88 5.68 -0.52
C TYR A 153 34.68 6.87 -1.06
N VAL A 154 34.13 7.64 -2.01
CA VAL A 154 34.77 8.87 -2.51
C VAL A 154 34.95 9.89 -1.39
N ALA A 155 33.97 10.05 -0.50
CA ALA A 155 34.09 10.93 0.66
C ALA A 155 35.20 10.49 1.63
N GLN A 156 35.45 9.18 1.76
CA GLN A 156 36.55 8.66 2.57
C GLN A 156 37.92 8.89 1.93
N GLN A 157 38.03 8.73 0.60
CA GLN A 157 39.29 8.93 -0.13
C GLN A 157 39.67 10.41 -0.21
N GLU A 158 38.73 11.26 -0.61
CA GLU A 158 38.98 12.67 -0.91
C GLU A 158 38.69 13.61 0.28
N GLY A 159 37.99 13.11 1.30
CA GLY A 159 37.52 13.92 2.43
C GLY A 159 38.60 14.27 3.46
N ALA A 160 39.83 13.74 3.36
CA ALA A 160 40.87 13.91 4.39
C ALA A 160 41.24 15.39 4.69
N LYS A 161 41.05 16.29 3.72
CA LYS A 161 41.31 17.74 3.88
C LYS A 161 40.12 18.52 4.42
N LEU A 162 38.96 17.88 4.54
CA LEU A 162 37.70 18.48 4.96
C LEU A 162 37.21 17.82 6.24
N ASN A 163 36.48 18.57 7.04
CA ASN A 163 35.81 17.99 8.20
C ASN A 163 34.49 17.37 7.75
N VAL A 164 34.54 16.09 7.36
CA VAL A 164 33.42 15.37 6.76
C VAL A 164 32.71 14.50 7.79
N GLU A 165 31.39 14.48 7.68
CA GLU A 165 30.52 13.60 8.44
C GLU A 165 29.48 12.97 7.50
N ILE A 166 29.03 11.77 7.85
CA ILE A 166 28.05 11.02 7.06
C ILE A 166 26.86 10.73 7.96
N VAL A 167 25.68 11.22 7.58
CA VAL A 167 24.41 10.87 8.25
C VAL A 167 23.66 9.87 7.36
N ARG A 168 23.46 8.65 7.87
CA ARG A 168 22.78 7.53 7.19
C ARG A 168 21.40 7.30 7.80
N PRO A 169 20.33 7.93 7.27
CA PRO A 169 18.98 7.59 7.71
C PRO A 169 18.54 6.24 7.15
N SER A 170 17.66 5.55 7.88
CA SER A 170 16.87 4.43 7.35
C SER A 170 15.74 4.95 6.45
N ILE A 171 14.63 4.21 6.31
CA ILE A 171 13.56 4.58 5.39
C ILE A 171 12.92 5.88 5.88
N VAL A 172 13.04 6.95 5.11
CA VAL A 172 12.50 8.26 5.50
C VAL A 172 11.00 8.31 5.20
N GLY A 173 10.20 8.62 6.21
CA GLY A 173 8.76 8.82 6.14
C GLY A 173 8.34 10.29 6.17
N ALA A 174 7.07 10.54 6.49
CA ALA A 174 6.54 11.88 6.68
C ALA A 174 7.11 12.57 7.93
N SER A 175 6.88 13.87 8.07
CA SER A 175 7.25 14.61 9.28
C SER A 175 6.38 14.23 10.48
N TRP A 176 7.02 14.13 11.65
CA TRP A 176 6.34 13.84 12.90
C TRP A 176 5.82 15.09 13.60
N LYS A 177 6.69 16.08 13.84
CA LYS A 177 6.39 17.30 14.61
C LYS A 177 6.61 18.57 13.79
N GLU A 178 7.74 18.69 13.10
CA GLU A 178 8.21 19.97 12.56
C GLU A 178 7.92 20.14 11.06
N SER A 179 7.92 21.40 10.59
CA SER A 179 7.27 21.93 9.38
C SER A 179 5.73 21.86 9.46
N PHE A 180 5.12 20.72 9.14
CA PHE A 180 3.71 20.43 9.44
C PHE A 180 3.57 18.94 9.74
N ARG A 181 2.69 18.53 10.66
CA ARG A 181 2.49 17.09 10.94
C ARG A 181 2.02 16.34 9.70
N GLY A 182 2.64 15.18 9.43
CA GLY A 182 2.32 14.33 8.28
C GLY A 182 2.73 14.91 6.93
N TRP A 183 3.54 15.97 6.89
CA TRP A 183 3.99 16.57 5.64
C TRP A 183 4.89 15.62 4.85
N ILE A 184 4.58 15.51 3.55
CA ILE A 184 5.33 14.72 2.60
C ILE A 184 5.09 15.23 1.17
N ASP A 185 6.12 15.20 0.32
CA ASP A 185 6.09 15.77 -1.04
C ASP A 185 6.34 14.75 -2.15
N ASN A 186 6.52 13.47 -1.81
CA ASN A 186 6.91 12.44 -2.76
C ASN A 186 6.09 11.15 -2.60
N PHE A 187 5.88 10.47 -3.74
CA PHE A 187 5.27 9.14 -3.79
C PHE A 187 6.29 8.02 -3.53
N ASN A 188 7.56 8.36 -3.33
CA ASN A 188 8.65 7.40 -3.25
C ASN A 188 8.57 6.59 -1.95
N GLY A 189 9.00 5.32 -2.02
CA GLY A 189 9.09 4.43 -0.87
C GLY A 189 7.72 4.10 -0.24
N PRO A 190 7.55 4.23 1.09
CA PRO A 190 6.35 3.78 1.79
C PRO A 190 5.08 4.59 1.45
N SER A 191 5.21 5.87 1.09
CA SER A 191 4.06 6.73 0.74
C SER A 191 3.23 6.17 -0.41
N GLY A 192 3.90 5.76 -1.49
CA GLY A 192 3.24 5.16 -2.64
C GLY A 192 2.52 3.88 -2.26
N LEU A 193 3.17 2.98 -1.50
CA LEU A 193 2.55 1.75 -1.01
C LEU A 193 1.32 2.02 -0.14
N PHE A 194 1.37 3.00 0.76
CA PHE A 194 0.24 3.36 1.61
C PHE A 194 -0.96 3.85 0.78
N ILE A 195 -0.71 4.69 -0.24
CA ILE A 195 -1.77 5.17 -1.14
C ILE A 195 -2.39 4.01 -1.93
N VAL A 196 -1.57 3.12 -2.49
CA VAL A 196 -2.08 1.97 -3.27
C VAL A 196 -2.86 0.99 -2.38
N ALA A 197 -2.41 0.78 -1.13
CA ALA A 197 -3.12 -0.01 -0.13
C ALA A 197 -4.45 0.66 0.28
N GLY A 198 -4.43 1.97 0.54
CA GLY A 198 -5.60 2.76 0.90
C GLY A 198 -6.65 2.88 -0.22
N ARG A 199 -6.25 2.75 -1.49
CA ARG A 199 -7.17 2.65 -2.63
C ARG A 199 -7.69 1.24 -2.88
N GLY A 200 -7.22 0.24 -2.12
CA GLY A 200 -7.59 -1.17 -2.31
C GLY A 200 -7.07 -1.78 -3.62
N ILE A 201 -6.04 -1.18 -4.23
CA ILE A 201 -5.37 -1.71 -5.42
C ILE A 201 -4.35 -2.77 -4.99
N LEU A 202 -3.68 -2.58 -3.85
CA LEU A 202 -2.82 -3.59 -3.25
C LEU A 202 -3.68 -4.55 -2.40
N GLY A 203 -3.87 -5.79 -2.87
CA GLY A 203 -4.66 -6.81 -2.17
C GLY A 203 -3.85 -7.92 -1.48
N THR A 204 -2.60 -8.15 -1.88
CA THR A 204 -1.77 -9.23 -1.33
C THR A 204 -0.29 -8.85 -1.37
N ARG A 205 0.46 -9.21 -0.32
CA ARG A 205 1.89 -8.96 -0.22
C ARG A 205 2.64 -10.19 0.31
N CYS A 206 3.80 -10.49 -0.26
CA CYS A 206 4.77 -11.43 0.32
C CYS A 206 5.74 -10.62 1.18
N THR A 207 5.53 -10.61 2.50
CA THR A 207 6.40 -9.93 3.46
C THR A 207 6.36 -10.70 4.77
N SER A 208 7.50 -10.72 5.47
CA SER A 208 7.57 -11.26 6.82
C SER A 208 6.90 -10.30 7.79
N ASN A 209 5.84 -10.73 8.47
CA ASN A 209 5.11 -9.90 9.45
C ASN A 209 5.99 -9.46 10.62
N ASN A 210 7.05 -10.24 10.89
CA ASN A 210 7.99 -10.03 11.98
C ASN A 210 9.24 -9.26 11.52
N ALA A 211 9.32 -8.84 10.26
CA ALA A 211 10.41 -7.97 9.82
C ALA A 211 10.26 -6.57 10.43
N LEU A 212 11.38 -6.00 10.85
CA LEU A 212 11.45 -4.69 11.47
C LEU A 212 11.28 -3.61 10.40
N ALA A 213 10.28 -2.75 10.59
CA ALA A 213 10.02 -1.57 9.78
C ALA A 213 10.85 -0.40 10.29
N ASP A 214 12.05 -0.24 9.75
CA ASP A 214 12.95 0.85 10.12
C ASP A 214 12.57 2.15 9.38
N LEU A 215 11.52 2.82 9.87
CA LEU A 215 10.92 4.02 9.31
C LEU A 215 11.21 5.26 10.18
N VAL A 216 12.08 6.16 9.73
CA VAL A 216 12.43 7.40 10.44
C VAL A 216 11.63 8.61 9.93
N PRO A 217 11.10 9.48 10.81
CA PRO A 217 10.49 10.73 10.39
C PRO A 217 11.50 11.70 9.77
N VAL A 218 11.10 12.42 8.71
CA VAL A 218 12.00 13.32 7.97
C VAL A 218 12.57 14.46 8.83
N ASP A 219 11.77 15.00 9.74
CA ASP A 219 12.12 16.13 10.60
C ASP A 219 13.20 15.74 11.61
N VAL A 220 13.14 14.52 12.13
CA VAL A 220 14.17 14.01 13.05
C VAL A 220 15.51 13.82 12.32
N VAL A 221 15.49 13.24 11.11
CA VAL A 221 16.70 13.12 10.28
C VAL A 221 17.30 14.50 9.95
N VAL A 222 16.44 15.48 9.71
CA VAL A 222 16.85 16.86 9.46
C VAL A 222 17.49 17.50 10.68
N ASN A 223 17.00 17.21 11.90
CA ASN A 223 17.59 17.69 13.15
C ASN A 223 18.97 17.09 13.43
N THR A 224 19.24 15.87 12.96
CA THR A 224 20.55 15.22 13.12
C THR A 224 21.66 15.88 12.30
N ARG A 225 21.34 16.50 11.16
CA ARG A 225 22.36 17.15 10.30
C ARG A 225 23.02 18.38 10.92
N PRO A 226 22.30 19.42 11.37
CA PRO A 226 22.93 20.59 11.97
C PRO A 226 23.62 20.25 13.29
N THR A 227 23.10 19.27 14.04
CA THR A 227 23.73 18.83 15.30
C THR A 227 25.03 18.07 15.04
N ALA A 228 25.08 17.18 14.05
CA ALA A 228 26.32 16.55 13.59
C ALA A 228 27.31 17.63 13.14
N ALA A 229 26.89 18.57 12.28
CA ALA A 229 27.75 19.60 11.72
C ALA A 229 28.37 20.50 12.81
N TRP A 230 27.58 20.84 13.84
CA TRP A 230 28.07 21.54 15.02
C TRP A 230 29.13 20.72 15.77
N TYR A 231 28.81 19.46 16.09
CA TYR A 231 29.72 18.58 16.83
C TYR A 231 31.05 18.41 16.09
N SER A 232 30.98 18.16 14.79
CA SER A 232 32.13 18.05 13.92
C SER A 232 32.91 19.36 13.88
N GLY A 233 32.24 20.49 13.69
CA GLY A 233 32.88 21.82 13.65
C GLY A 233 33.63 22.21 14.93
N VAL A 234 33.13 21.80 16.09
CA VAL A 234 33.73 22.07 17.41
C VAL A 234 34.85 21.08 17.74
N ASN A 235 34.60 19.78 17.57
CA ASN A 235 35.50 18.73 18.06
C ASN A 235 36.52 18.26 17.03
N ARG A 236 36.26 18.47 15.74
CA ARG A 236 37.12 18.09 14.60
C ARG A 236 37.67 16.67 14.72
N PRO A 237 36.78 15.65 14.72
CA PRO A 237 37.18 14.26 14.83
C PRO A 237 38.19 13.90 13.71
N ARG A 238 39.19 13.08 14.05
CA ARG A 238 40.24 12.67 13.08
C ARG A 238 39.69 11.78 11.96
N ASN A 239 38.66 10.99 12.27
CA ASN A 239 38.00 10.08 11.33
C ASN A 239 36.63 10.63 10.97
N ILE A 240 36.18 10.31 9.74
CA ILE A 240 34.83 10.65 9.29
C ILE A 240 33.81 9.94 10.19
N MET A 241 33.03 10.72 10.92
CA MET A 241 31.98 10.19 11.79
C MET A 241 30.79 9.75 10.95
N VAL A 242 30.30 8.54 11.21
CA VAL A 242 29.12 7.99 10.54
C VAL A 242 27.99 7.85 11.56
N TYR A 243 26.91 8.58 11.33
CA TYR A 243 25.71 8.59 12.16
C TYR A 243 24.63 7.73 11.51
N ASN A 244 24.53 6.46 11.91
CA ASN A 244 23.43 5.58 11.50
C ASN A 244 22.17 5.99 12.28
N PHE A 245 21.21 6.59 11.58
CA PHE A 245 19.97 7.05 12.17
C PHE A 245 18.84 6.09 11.84
N THR A 246 18.59 5.17 12.76
CA THR A 246 17.66 4.04 12.61
C THR A 246 16.74 3.93 13.84
N MET A 247 15.48 3.54 13.64
CA MET A 247 14.53 3.35 14.75
C MET A 247 14.66 1.98 15.40
N GLY A 248 15.25 1.01 14.71
CA GLY A 248 15.16 -0.40 15.08
C GLY A 248 15.70 -0.76 16.47
N SER A 249 16.75 -0.06 16.93
CA SER A 249 17.35 -0.26 18.25
C SER A 249 16.66 0.54 19.38
N THR A 250 16.04 1.68 19.06
CA THR A 250 15.47 2.60 20.06
C THR A 250 13.96 2.42 20.25
N ASN A 251 13.21 2.26 19.16
CA ASN A 251 11.76 2.18 19.15
C ASN A 251 11.30 1.20 18.05
N PRO A 252 11.41 -0.12 18.28
CA PRO A 252 11.18 -1.12 17.25
C PRO A 252 9.71 -1.18 16.78
N PHE A 253 9.51 -1.18 15.47
CA PHE A 253 8.20 -1.30 14.83
C PHE A 253 8.23 -2.36 13.74
N HIS A 254 7.14 -3.11 13.58
CA HIS A 254 7.09 -4.27 12.68
C HIS A 254 6.16 -4.01 11.50
N TRP A 255 6.48 -4.53 10.31
CA TRP A 255 5.67 -4.31 9.11
C TRP A 255 4.23 -4.79 9.25
N GLY A 256 3.97 -5.86 10.01
CA GLY A 256 2.60 -6.29 10.31
C GLY A 256 1.78 -5.25 11.09
N LYS A 257 2.42 -4.53 12.03
CA LYS A 257 1.77 -3.43 12.77
C LYS A 257 1.57 -2.20 11.88
N VAL A 258 2.55 -1.87 11.03
CA VAL A 258 2.43 -0.78 10.03
C VAL A 258 1.17 -1.01 9.20
N GLU A 259 1.02 -2.20 8.62
CA GLU A 259 -0.12 -2.55 7.77
C GLU A 259 -1.45 -2.40 8.51
N TYR A 260 -1.54 -2.94 9.73
CA TYR A 260 -2.73 -2.81 10.55
C TYR A 260 -3.14 -1.34 10.77
N HIS A 261 -2.19 -0.48 11.14
CA HIS A 261 -2.46 0.94 11.36
C HIS A 261 -2.81 1.70 10.06
N VAL A 262 -2.17 1.37 8.95
CA VAL A 262 -2.47 1.97 7.63
C VAL A 262 -3.88 1.59 7.17
N ILE A 263 -4.20 0.29 7.19
CA ILE A 263 -5.50 -0.23 6.73
C ILE A 263 -6.63 0.25 7.63
N SER A 264 -6.44 0.23 8.96
CA SER A 264 -7.46 0.75 9.90
C SER A 264 -7.68 2.26 9.72
N THR A 265 -6.63 3.03 9.45
CA THR A 265 -6.75 4.46 9.17
C THR A 265 -7.53 4.72 7.88
N PHE A 266 -7.22 4.03 6.78
CA PHE A 266 -7.95 4.21 5.51
C PHE A 266 -9.36 3.61 5.52
N LYS A 267 -9.68 2.68 6.42
CA LYS A 267 -11.07 2.26 6.66
C LYS A 267 -11.88 3.36 7.35
N ARG A 268 -11.29 4.08 8.32
CA ARG A 268 -11.92 5.21 9.03
C ARG A 268 -11.98 6.48 8.15
N ASN A 269 -10.90 6.76 7.45
CA ASN A 269 -10.66 7.95 6.64
C ASN A 269 -10.30 7.54 5.19
N PRO A 270 -11.29 7.11 4.39
CA PRO A 270 -11.02 6.58 3.06
C PRO A 270 -10.45 7.60 2.09
N LEU A 271 -9.64 7.08 1.17
CA LEU A 271 -9.20 7.78 -0.02
C LEU A 271 -10.34 7.85 -1.04
N GLU A 272 -10.39 8.95 -1.78
CA GLU A 272 -11.32 9.11 -2.89
C GLU A 272 -11.00 8.12 -4.00
N GLN A 273 -12.04 7.70 -4.74
CA GLN A 273 -11.92 6.79 -5.87
C GLN A 273 -11.22 5.46 -5.52
N ALA A 274 -11.40 4.96 -4.30
CA ALA A 274 -10.95 3.63 -3.94
C ALA A 274 -11.53 2.60 -4.93
N PHE A 275 -10.70 1.70 -5.44
CA PHE A 275 -11.09 0.63 -6.35
C PHE A 275 -11.83 -0.47 -5.58
N ARG A 276 -11.35 -0.76 -4.36
CA ARG A 276 -11.90 -1.78 -3.45
C ARG A 276 -11.76 -1.32 -2.00
N PRO A 277 -12.50 -1.94 -1.07
CA PRO A 277 -12.23 -1.75 0.34
C PRO A 277 -10.79 -2.11 0.70
N PRO A 278 -10.06 -1.27 1.45
CA PRO A 278 -8.68 -1.55 1.85
C PRO A 278 -8.60 -2.86 2.61
N ASN A 279 -7.91 -3.84 2.02
CA ASN A 279 -7.60 -5.10 2.64
C ASN A 279 -6.34 -5.65 2.00
N VAL A 280 -5.29 -5.81 2.81
CA VAL A 280 -4.05 -6.44 2.38
C VAL A 280 -3.97 -7.77 3.11
N ASN A 281 -3.74 -8.83 2.37
CA ASN A 281 -3.50 -10.15 2.93
C ASN A 281 -2.00 -10.45 2.83
N LEU A 282 -1.41 -10.88 3.92
CA LEU A 282 0.00 -11.27 4.00
C LEU A 282 0.11 -12.77 3.72
N MET A 283 0.98 -13.14 2.80
CA MET A 283 1.18 -14.53 2.38
C MET A 283 2.64 -14.93 2.52
N SER A 284 2.90 -16.04 3.23
CA SER A 284 4.24 -16.61 3.40
C SER A 284 4.61 -17.59 2.28
N ASN A 285 3.63 -18.32 1.72
CA ASN A 285 3.86 -19.31 0.68
C ASN A 285 3.99 -18.65 -0.72
N HIS A 286 5.07 -18.99 -1.43
CA HIS A 286 5.37 -18.46 -2.76
C HIS A 286 4.33 -18.82 -3.83
N LEU A 287 3.83 -20.06 -3.83
CA LEU A 287 2.81 -20.49 -4.80
C LEU A 287 1.48 -19.75 -4.57
N LEU A 288 1.07 -19.67 -3.32
CA LEU A 288 -0.14 -18.97 -2.90
C LEU A 288 -0.03 -17.46 -3.21
N TYR A 289 1.15 -16.87 -3.05
CA TYR A 289 1.43 -15.49 -3.42
C TYR A 289 1.21 -15.23 -4.92
N HIS A 290 1.76 -16.08 -5.80
CA HIS A 290 1.56 -15.93 -7.26
C HIS A 290 0.11 -16.13 -7.68
N TYR A 291 -0.58 -17.11 -7.07
CA TYR A 291 -2.01 -17.31 -7.26
C TYR A 291 -2.81 -16.05 -6.91
N TRP A 292 -2.59 -15.48 -5.72
CA TRP A 292 -3.30 -14.28 -5.30
C TRP A 292 -2.92 -13.04 -6.10
N ILE A 293 -1.70 -12.92 -6.61
CA ILE A 293 -1.37 -11.85 -7.56
C ILE A 293 -2.19 -11.99 -8.85
N ALA A 294 -2.29 -13.21 -9.39
CA ALA A 294 -3.06 -13.46 -10.60
C ALA A 294 -4.54 -13.10 -10.40
N VAL A 295 -5.13 -13.56 -9.29
CA VAL A 295 -6.56 -13.39 -9.00
C VAL A 295 -6.92 -12.00 -8.46
N SER A 296 -6.10 -11.41 -7.58
CA SER A 296 -6.42 -10.13 -6.92
C SER A 296 -5.92 -8.91 -7.67
N HIS A 297 -4.79 -9.01 -8.40
CA HIS A 297 -4.20 -7.88 -9.11
C HIS A 297 -4.40 -7.97 -10.63
N LYS A 298 -3.95 -9.05 -11.28
CA LYS A 298 -3.91 -9.15 -12.74
C LYS A 298 -5.29 -9.33 -13.38
N ALA A 299 -6.06 -10.33 -12.94
CA ALA A 299 -7.37 -10.64 -13.51
C ALA A 299 -8.35 -9.44 -13.43
N PRO A 300 -8.48 -8.74 -12.29
CA PRO A 300 -9.39 -7.61 -12.19
C PRO A 300 -8.93 -6.40 -13.00
N ALA A 301 -7.61 -6.16 -13.08
CA ALA A 301 -7.07 -5.11 -13.92
C ALA A 301 -7.33 -5.39 -15.40
N PHE A 302 -7.19 -6.64 -15.83
CA PHE A 302 -7.49 -7.07 -17.19
C PHE A 302 -8.97 -6.92 -17.54
N LEU A 303 -9.87 -7.40 -16.66
CA LEU A 303 -11.32 -7.25 -16.85
C LEU A 303 -11.75 -5.78 -16.90
N TYR A 304 -11.18 -4.94 -16.03
CA TYR A 304 -11.46 -3.50 -16.01
C TYR A 304 -10.96 -2.80 -17.28
N ASP A 305 -9.77 -3.15 -17.76
CA ASP A 305 -9.21 -2.57 -18.99
C ASP A 305 -9.96 -3.06 -20.25
N ILE A 306 -10.48 -4.30 -20.28
CA ILE A 306 -11.40 -4.75 -21.34
C ILE A 306 -12.67 -3.89 -21.34
N TYR A 307 -13.27 -3.66 -20.17
CA TYR A 307 -14.43 -2.77 -20.04
C TYR A 307 -14.12 -1.34 -20.51
N LEU A 308 -12.95 -0.80 -20.16
CA LEU A 308 -12.51 0.50 -20.67
C LEU A 308 -12.35 0.50 -22.20
N ARG A 309 -11.77 -0.56 -22.78
CA ARG A 309 -11.61 -0.70 -24.22
C ARG A 309 -12.94 -0.77 -24.95
N MET A 310 -13.91 -1.52 -24.42
CA MET A 310 -15.28 -1.59 -24.97
C MET A 310 -16.00 -0.24 -24.90
N THR A 311 -15.68 0.61 -23.92
CA THR A 311 -16.24 1.98 -23.78
C THR A 311 -15.41 3.06 -24.49
N GLY A 312 -14.46 2.68 -25.35
CA GLY A 312 -13.63 3.59 -26.14
C GLY A 312 -12.55 4.33 -25.34
N ARG A 313 -12.22 3.86 -24.13
CA ARG A 313 -11.20 4.47 -23.25
C ARG A 313 -9.88 3.69 -23.31
N SER A 314 -8.78 4.41 -23.09
CA SER A 314 -7.43 3.84 -23.03
C SER A 314 -7.22 2.91 -21.84
N LEU A 315 -6.38 1.87 -22.01
CA LEU A 315 -5.93 0.96 -20.95
C LEU A 315 -5.18 1.73 -19.84
N ARG A 316 -5.65 1.63 -18.59
CA ARG A 316 -5.08 2.37 -17.44
C ARG A 316 -4.69 1.46 -16.28
N MET A 317 -5.47 0.41 -16.02
CA MET A 317 -5.33 -0.37 -14.79
C MET A 317 -4.20 -1.39 -14.89
N ILE A 318 -4.01 -2.05 -16.04
CA ILE A 318 -2.86 -2.94 -16.25
C ILE A 318 -1.54 -2.18 -16.07
N LYS A 319 -1.43 -0.97 -16.63
CA LYS A 319 -0.25 -0.10 -16.47
C LYS A 319 0.04 0.20 -14.99
N THR A 320 -1.02 0.48 -14.22
CA THR A 320 -0.92 0.76 -12.77
C THR A 320 -0.46 -0.48 -12.00
N ILE A 321 -0.99 -1.68 -12.31
CA ILE A 321 -0.55 -2.94 -11.69
C ILE A 321 0.91 -3.29 -12.04
N ILE A 322 1.33 -3.07 -13.29
CA ILE A 322 2.72 -3.29 -13.70
C ILE A 322 3.67 -2.41 -12.88
N HIS A 323 3.33 -1.13 -12.73
CA HIS A 323 4.12 -0.20 -11.92
C HIS A 323 4.15 -0.62 -10.44
N LEU A 324 3.01 -1.05 -9.89
CA LEU A 324 2.93 -1.60 -8.53
C LEU A 324 3.84 -2.81 -8.33
N HIS A 325 3.84 -3.76 -9.27
CA HIS A 325 4.69 -4.95 -9.18
C HIS A 325 6.18 -4.59 -9.23
N LYS A 326 6.59 -3.67 -10.12
CA LYS A 326 7.96 -3.16 -10.15
C LYS A 326 8.37 -2.55 -8.80
N ALA A 327 7.50 -1.71 -8.22
CA ALA A 327 7.73 -1.11 -6.90
C ALA A 327 7.80 -2.16 -5.78
N MET A 328 6.95 -3.20 -5.80
CA MET A 328 7.00 -4.27 -4.82
C MET A 328 8.29 -5.09 -4.88
N VAL A 329 8.78 -5.41 -6.09
CA VAL A 329 10.06 -6.11 -6.28
C VAL A 329 11.21 -5.27 -5.74
N PHE A 330 11.23 -3.98 -6.07
CA PHE A 330 12.25 -3.05 -5.58
C PHE A 330 12.27 -2.94 -4.04
N LEU A 331 11.10 -2.94 -3.41
CA LEU A 331 10.98 -2.81 -1.96
C LEU A 331 11.11 -4.15 -1.21
N LYS A 332 11.02 -5.29 -1.89
CA LYS A 332 11.03 -6.62 -1.27
C LYS A 332 12.23 -6.82 -0.34
N TYR A 333 13.42 -6.40 -0.79
CA TYR A 333 14.63 -6.49 0.01
C TYR A 333 14.49 -5.77 1.35
N PHE A 334 14.00 -4.52 1.34
CA PHE A 334 13.84 -3.66 2.53
C PHE A 334 12.72 -4.08 3.47
N THR A 335 11.69 -4.75 2.97
CA THR A 335 10.53 -5.13 3.79
C THR A 335 10.61 -6.54 4.33
N SER A 336 11.38 -7.43 3.69
CA SER A 336 11.44 -8.85 4.06
C SER A 336 12.58 -9.18 5.00
N ASN A 337 13.58 -8.31 5.11
CA ASN A 337 14.74 -8.48 5.96
C ASN A 337 14.69 -7.50 7.14
N SER A 338 15.34 -7.87 8.24
CA SER A 338 15.58 -7.00 9.39
C SER A 338 17.07 -6.79 9.55
N TRP A 339 17.47 -5.62 10.04
CA TRP A 339 18.87 -5.29 10.32
C TRP A 339 19.01 -4.74 11.73
N VAL A 340 20.15 -5.02 12.34
CA VAL A 340 20.58 -4.42 13.59
C VAL A 340 21.71 -3.45 13.24
N TRP A 341 21.52 -2.18 13.61
CA TRP A 341 22.46 -1.10 13.32
C TRP A 341 23.10 -0.60 14.61
N HIS A 342 24.41 -0.33 14.56
CA HIS A 342 25.11 0.37 15.63
C HIS A 342 24.76 1.87 15.61
N THR A 343 24.21 2.37 16.71
CA THR A 343 23.73 3.76 16.86
C THR A 343 24.54 4.57 17.89
N ASP A 344 25.71 4.09 18.29
CA ASP A 344 26.53 4.68 19.36
C ASP A 344 26.90 6.14 19.09
N SER A 345 27.22 6.48 17.84
CA SER A 345 27.56 7.85 17.44
C SER A 345 26.37 8.81 17.56
N VAL A 346 25.14 8.34 17.31
CA VAL A 346 23.93 9.16 17.47
C VAL A 346 23.63 9.35 18.95
N ASN A 347 23.75 8.29 19.76
CA ASN A 347 23.59 8.39 21.21
C ASN A 347 24.60 9.36 21.83
N MET A 348 25.87 9.24 21.46
CA MET A 348 26.92 10.19 21.84
C MET A 348 26.54 11.63 21.47
N LEU A 349 26.07 11.86 20.24
CA LEU A 349 25.65 13.20 19.79
C LEU A 349 24.50 13.74 20.66
N MET A 350 23.50 12.91 20.98
CA MET A 350 22.40 13.29 21.86
C MET A 350 22.90 13.66 23.26
N TYR A 351 23.85 12.94 23.84
CA TYR A 351 24.39 13.27 25.17
C TYR A 351 25.14 14.62 25.20
N GLN A 352 25.83 14.96 24.11
CA GLN A 352 26.63 16.18 24.01
C GLN A 352 25.81 17.46 23.82
N LEU A 353 24.55 17.33 23.38
CA LEU A 353 23.65 18.48 23.23
C LEU A 353 23.19 19.00 24.59
N ASN A 354 23.17 20.33 24.73
CA ASN A 354 22.57 20.99 25.88
C ASN A 354 21.02 20.86 25.86
N PRO A 355 20.32 21.15 26.97
CA PRO A 355 18.87 20.98 27.04
C PRO A 355 18.06 21.83 26.03
N GLU A 356 18.50 23.05 25.75
CA GLU A 356 17.81 23.95 24.79
C GLU A 356 17.95 23.47 23.34
N ASP A 357 19.13 23.00 22.95
CA ASP A 357 19.39 22.41 21.63
C ASP A 357 18.76 21.03 21.51
N LYS A 358 18.64 20.24 22.59
CA LYS A 358 17.84 19.00 22.60
C LYS A 358 16.36 19.25 22.31
N LYS A 359 15.82 20.36 22.82
CA LYS A 359 14.44 20.79 22.54
C LYS A 359 14.30 21.32 21.12
N THR A 360 15.26 22.13 20.67
CA THR A 360 15.25 22.76 19.35
C THR A 360 15.51 21.75 18.24
N PHE A 361 16.56 20.95 18.35
CA PHE A 361 16.93 19.88 17.43
C PHE A 361 16.63 18.54 18.09
N SER A 362 15.36 18.24 18.29
CA SER A 362 14.95 16.98 18.90
C SER A 362 15.28 15.80 17.97
N ILE A 363 16.16 14.92 18.46
CA ILE A 363 16.60 13.70 17.77
C ILE A 363 16.01 12.43 18.46
N ASP A 364 15.43 12.58 19.65
CA ASP A 364 14.89 11.46 20.43
C ASP A 364 13.60 10.91 19.81
N VAL A 365 13.70 9.66 19.35
CA VAL A 365 12.62 8.90 18.72
C VAL A 365 11.91 7.93 19.67
N GLY A 366 12.41 7.76 20.89
CA GLY A 366 11.78 6.90 21.90
C GLY A 366 10.38 7.39 22.31
N GLN A 367 10.15 8.70 22.21
CA GLN A 367 8.87 9.35 22.52
C GLN A 367 7.84 9.23 21.39
N LEU A 368 8.18 8.61 20.26
CA LEU A 368 7.28 8.51 19.11
C LEU A 368 6.23 7.42 19.32
N HIS A 369 4.96 7.83 19.30
CA HIS A 369 3.83 6.91 19.32
C HIS A 369 3.44 6.50 17.90
N TRP A 370 3.72 5.24 17.54
CA TRP A 370 3.57 4.73 16.17
C TRP A 370 2.16 4.85 15.61
N ALA A 371 1.12 4.59 16.40
CA ALA A 371 -0.26 4.65 15.89
C ALA A 371 -0.65 6.07 15.46
N GLU A 372 -0.28 7.08 16.26
CA GLU A 372 -0.55 8.49 15.95
C GLU A 372 0.29 8.95 14.75
N TYR A 373 1.56 8.53 14.70
CA TYR A 373 2.45 8.87 13.59
C TYR A 373 1.95 8.28 12.26
N ILE A 374 1.56 7.00 12.21
CA ILE A 374 1.03 6.37 10.99
C ILE A 374 -0.31 6.98 10.58
N GLU A 375 -1.18 7.32 11.53
CA GLU A 375 -2.43 8.01 11.23
C GLU A 375 -2.16 9.38 10.60
N ASN A 376 -1.32 10.21 11.22
CA ASN A 376 -0.92 11.51 10.68
C ASN A 376 -0.22 11.39 9.32
N TYR A 377 0.60 10.36 9.12
CA TYR A 377 1.22 10.08 7.82
C TYR A 377 0.14 9.77 6.78
N CYS A 378 -0.78 8.86 7.03
CA CYS A 378 -1.86 8.54 6.09
C CYS A 378 -2.70 9.78 5.75
N MET A 379 -3.07 10.58 6.75
CA MET A 379 -3.81 11.83 6.53
C MET A 379 -2.99 12.84 5.72
N GLY A 380 -1.69 12.91 6.00
CA GLY A 380 -0.71 13.68 5.25
C GLY A 380 -0.62 13.31 3.77
N THR A 381 -0.64 12.01 3.43
CA THR A 381 -0.66 11.57 2.03
C THR A 381 -1.92 12.04 1.30
N LYS A 382 -3.07 12.06 2.00
CA LYS A 382 -4.32 12.57 1.42
C LYS A 382 -4.25 14.07 1.16
N LYS A 383 -3.73 14.83 2.13
CA LYS A 383 -3.69 16.29 2.08
C LYS A 383 -2.61 16.84 1.14
N TYR A 384 -1.37 16.36 1.25
CA TYR A 384 -0.21 16.98 0.60
C TYR A 384 0.20 16.31 -0.72
N ILE A 385 -0.08 15.01 -0.89
CA ILE A 385 0.26 14.28 -2.12
C ILE A 385 -0.93 14.25 -3.06
N LEU A 386 -2.10 13.85 -2.56
CA LEU A 386 -3.31 13.73 -3.38
C LEU A 386 -4.07 15.06 -3.52
N ASN A 387 -3.68 16.10 -2.78
CA ASN A 387 -4.32 17.42 -2.76
C ASN A 387 -5.84 17.34 -2.54
N VAL A 388 -6.29 16.39 -1.71
CA VAL A 388 -7.71 16.16 -1.44
C VAL A 388 -8.13 16.95 -0.22
N GLU A 389 -9.21 17.73 -0.36
CA GLU A 389 -9.83 18.41 0.77
C GLU A 389 -10.48 17.43 1.74
N MET A 390 -10.43 17.78 3.02
CA MET A 390 -11.00 16.96 4.09
C MET A 390 -12.54 16.99 4.11
N SER A 391 -13.14 17.96 3.42
CA SER A 391 -14.60 18.12 3.24
C SER A 391 -15.24 16.94 2.50
N GLY A 392 -14.51 16.28 1.58
CA GLY A 392 -14.99 15.15 0.77
C GLY A 392 -15.08 13.80 1.51
N LEU A 393 -14.70 13.74 2.80
CA LEU A 393 -14.71 12.49 3.58
C LEU A 393 -16.06 11.75 3.62
N PRO A 394 -17.22 12.41 3.79
CA PRO A 394 -18.51 11.73 3.81
C PRO A 394 -18.83 11.03 2.49
N ALA A 395 -18.51 11.67 1.36
CA ALA A 395 -18.71 11.10 0.02
C ALA A 395 -17.81 9.87 -0.19
N ALA A 396 -16.54 9.95 0.21
CA ALA A 396 -15.61 8.84 0.16
C ALA A 396 -16.07 7.64 1.03
N ARG A 397 -16.62 7.90 2.22
CA ARG A 397 -17.22 6.85 3.08
C ARG A 397 -18.45 6.20 2.43
N LYS A 398 -19.33 7.00 1.80
CA LYS A 398 -20.49 6.48 1.06
C LYS A 398 -20.06 5.58 -0.11
N HIS A 399 -19.04 5.99 -0.87
CA HIS A 399 -18.45 5.19 -1.94
C HIS A 399 -17.87 3.88 -1.41
N LEU A 400 -17.13 3.92 -0.30
CA LEU A 400 -16.57 2.71 0.33
C LEU A 400 -17.65 1.74 0.81
N ASN A 401 -18.73 2.26 1.42
CA ASN A 401 -19.87 1.45 1.86
C ASN A 401 -20.58 0.80 0.66
N LYS A 402 -20.72 1.52 -0.46
CA LYS A 402 -21.27 0.96 -1.70
C LYS A 402 -20.40 -0.20 -2.20
N LEU A 403 -19.09 -0.02 -2.25
CA LEU A 403 -18.16 -1.10 -2.65
C LEU A 403 -18.22 -2.31 -1.71
N ARG A 404 -18.38 -2.06 -0.41
CA ARG A 404 -18.56 -3.12 0.59
C ARG A 404 -19.85 -3.91 0.33
N ASN A 405 -20.95 -3.23 0.05
CA ASN A 405 -22.23 -3.86 -0.26
C ASN A 405 -22.16 -4.66 -1.57
N ILE A 406 -21.49 -4.13 -2.61
CA ILE A 406 -21.25 -4.85 -3.87
C ILE A 406 -20.47 -6.14 -3.60
N ARG A 407 -19.42 -6.09 -2.78
CA ARG A 407 -18.66 -7.28 -2.40
C ARG A 407 -19.51 -8.31 -1.66
N TYR A 408 -20.33 -7.89 -0.70
CA TYR A 408 -21.21 -8.81 0.01
C TYR A 408 -22.25 -9.43 -0.93
N GLY A 409 -22.87 -8.63 -1.80
CA GLY A 409 -23.80 -9.14 -2.80
C GLY A 409 -23.16 -10.15 -3.75
N PHE A 410 -21.96 -9.85 -4.25
CA PHE A 410 -21.19 -10.77 -5.09
C PHE A 410 -20.88 -12.09 -4.37
N ASN A 411 -20.43 -12.03 -3.11
CA ASN A 411 -20.12 -13.22 -2.32
C ASN A 411 -21.38 -14.07 -2.05
N ILE A 412 -22.52 -13.43 -1.76
CA ILE A 412 -23.81 -14.12 -1.56
C ILE A 412 -24.25 -14.81 -2.86
N ILE A 413 -24.19 -14.12 -4.00
CA ILE A 413 -24.52 -14.69 -5.31
C ILE A 413 -23.61 -15.88 -5.62
N LEU A 414 -22.30 -15.73 -5.39
CA LEU A 414 -21.34 -16.81 -5.59
C LEU A 414 -21.65 -18.03 -4.72
N GLU A 415 -22.01 -17.80 -3.45
CA GLU A 415 -22.41 -18.88 -2.53
C GLU A 415 -23.68 -19.58 -3.01
N ILE A 416 -24.69 -18.82 -3.46
CA ILE A 416 -25.92 -19.38 -4.02
C ILE A 416 -25.60 -20.21 -5.27
N LEU A 417 -24.78 -19.70 -6.20
CA LEU A 417 -24.39 -20.43 -7.40
C LEU A 417 -23.64 -21.73 -7.09
N ILE A 418 -22.71 -21.70 -6.12
CA ILE A 418 -22.01 -22.90 -5.67
C ILE A 418 -23.01 -23.92 -5.10
N ARG A 419 -23.92 -23.48 -4.22
CA ARG A 419 -24.98 -24.34 -3.65
C ARG A 419 -25.88 -24.92 -4.74
N CYS A 420 -26.29 -24.10 -5.72
CA CYS A 420 -27.10 -24.55 -6.86
C CYS A 420 -26.36 -25.60 -7.71
N MET A 421 -25.06 -25.44 -7.95
CA MET A 421 -24.26 -26.44 -8.66
C MET A 421 -24.18 -27.77 -7.89
N PHE A 422 -24.04 -27.73 -6.56
CA PHE A 422 -24.06 -28.95 -5.74
C PHE A 422 -25.43 -29.62 -5.73
N ILE A 423 -26.52 -28.85 -5.63
CA ILE A 423 -27.89 -29.39 -5.70
C ILE A 423 -28.14 -30.02 -7.07
N ALA A 424 -27.81 -29.32 -8.16
CA ALA A 424 -27.97 -29.84 -9.52
C ALA A 424 -27.21 -31.15 -9.76
N ARG A 425 -25.99 -31.28 -9.22
CA ARG A 425 -25.22 -32.54 -9.25
C ARG A 425 -25.85 -33.65 -8.40
N SER A 426 -26.49 -33.31 -7.27
CA SER A 426 -27.16 -34.30 -6.42
C SER A 426 -28.50 -34.79 -6.97
N THR A 427 -29.22 -33.94 -7.73
CA THR A 427 -30.46 -34.32 -8.41
C THR A 427 -30.22 -35.06 -9.73
N CYS A 428 -29.04 -34.91 -10.35
CA CYS A 428 -28.59 -35.78 -11.43
C CYS A 428 -28.01 -37.10 -10.91
N GLY A 429 -28.67 -37.71 -9.91
CA GLY A 429 -28.47 -39.12 -9.62
C GLY A 429 -28.90 -39.93 -10.85
N GLU A 430 -28.05 -40.89 -11.23
CA GLU A 430 -28.25 -41.79 -12.35
C GLU A 430 -29.68 -42.35 -12.33
N HIS A 431 -30.40 -42.28 -13.47
CA HIS A 431 -31.61 -43.09 -13.62
C HIS A 431 -31.18 -44.54 -13.46
N PHE A 432 -31.65 -45.20 -12.40
CA PHE A 432 -31.40 -46.62 -12.20
C PHE A 432 -32.02 -47.37 -13.39
N PRO A 433 -31.27 -48.24 -14.08
CA PRO A 433 -31.80 -48.99 -15.22
C PRO A 433 -32.97 -49.88 -14.77
N ASP A 434 -34.15 -49.48 -15.25
CA ASP A 434 -35.49 -50.08 -15.29
C ASP A 434 -35.95 -51.01 -14.17
N GLU A 435 -37.02 -50.55 -13.50
CA GLU A 435 -37.95 -51.33 -12.70
C GLU A 435 -38.39 -52.60 -13.44
N ASN A 436 -38.01 -53.78 -12.94
CA ASN A 436 -38.22 -55.04 -13.65
C ASN A 436 -39.65 -55.58 -13.39
N PHE A 437 -40.62 -55.23 -14.25
CA PHE A 437 -42.03 -55.66 -14.16
C PHE A 437 -42.29 -57.17 -14.42
N LYS A 438 -41.28 -58.03 -14.23
CA LYS A 438 -41.36 -59.48 -14.47
C LYS A 438 -42.25 -60.21 -13.47
N LEU A 439 -42.42 -59.65 -12.27
CA LEU A 439 -43.21 -60.26 -11.20
C LEU A 439 -44.64 -59.70 -11.23
N LYS A 440 -45.63 -60.60 -11.23
CA LYS A 440 -47.06 -60.27 -11.14
C LYS A 440 -47.59 -60.44 -9.72
N HIS A 441 -48.71 -59.82 -9.41
CA HIS A 441 -49.38 -59.95 -8.12
C HIS A 441 -50.13 -61.29 -8.05
N TYR A 442 -49.41 -62.36 -7.71
CA TYR A 442 -49.97 -63.73 -7.70
C TYR A 442 -50.95 -64.00 -6.54
N GLY A 443 -51.05 -63.13 -5.53
CA GLY A 443 -51.89 -63.33 -4.35
C GLY A 443 -51.83 -62.17 -3.35
N PRO A 444 -52.23 -62.36 -2.09
CA PRO A 444 -51.99 -61.40 -1.02
C PRO A 444 -50.52 -61.37 -0.59
N SER A 445 -50.16 -60.34 0.18
CA SER A 445 -48.88 -60.13 0.86
C SER A 445 -47.71 -59.72 -0.03
N TRP A 446 -47.94 -59.11 -1.20
CA TRP A 446 -46.87 -58.59 -2.04
C TRP A 446 -46.58 -57.13 -1.72
N VAL A 447 -45.30 -56.78 -1.59
CA VAL A 447 -44.79 -55.43 -1.33
C VAL A 447 -44.48 -54.76 -2.66
N ASN A 448 -45.09 -53.60 -2.88
CA ASN A 448 -45.00 -52.86 -4.14
C ASN A 448 -44.64 -51.41 -3.89
N ILE A 449 -43.99 -50.78 -4.87
CA ILE A 449 -43.85 -49.32 -4.94
C ILE A 449 -45.03 -48.74 -5.72
N ALA A 450 -45.67 -47.72 -5.16
CA ALA A 450 -46.70 -46.94 -5.84
C ALA A 450 -46.07 -45.98 -6.85
N SER A 451 -45.57 -46.49 -7.98
CA SER A 451 -45.20 -45.65 -9.13
C SER A 451 -46.45 -45.19 -9.89
N ALA A 452 -46.42 -43.98 -10.43
CA ALA A 452 -47.51 -43.39 -11.21
C ALA A 452 -47.42 -43.73 -12.72
N GLY A 453 -46.54 -44.65 -13.11
CA GLY A 453 -46.24 -45.03 -14.48
C GLY A 453 -44.73 -45.26 -14.69
N GLU A 454 -44.36 -45.65 -15.91
CA GLU A 454 -42.96 -45.73 -16.35
C GLU A 454 -42.23 -44.39 -16.04
N ASP A 455 -41.00 -44.48 -15.51
CA ASP A 455 -40.15 -43.34 -15.12
C ASP A 455 -40.66 -42.42 -13.99
N THR A 456 -41.54 -42.92 -13.10
CA THR A 456 -41.97 -42.15 -11.92
C THR A 456 -41.39 -42.70 -10.63
N SER A 457 -40.32 -42.07 -10.14
CA SER A 457 -39.65 -42.43 -8.88
C SER A 457 -40.46 -41.97 -7.67
N SER A 458 -41.42 -42.79 -7.27
CA SER A 458 -42.20 -42.62 -6.03
C SER A 458 -41.59 -43.48 -4.91
N THR A 459 -41.55 -42.94 -3.68
CA THR A 459 -40.97 -43.62 -2.50
C THR A 459 -42.01 -44.27 -1.58
N HIS A 460 -43.26 -44.41 -2.02
CA HIS A 460 -44.33 -44.96 -1.20
C HIS A 460 -44.50 -46.46 -1.46
N PHE A 461 -44.44 -47.26 -0.39
CA PHE A 461 -44.64 -48.71 -0.45
C PHE A 461 -46.03 -49.09 0.06
N PHE A 462 -46.65 -50.06 -0.58
CA PHE A 462 -47.90 -50.66 -0.10
C PHE A 462 -47.87 -52.18 -0.22
N ILE A 463 -48.67 -52.84 0.61
CA ILE A 463 -48.80 -54.29 0.65
C ILE A 463 -50.18 -54.68 0.16
N THR A 464 -50.27 -55.59 -0.79
CA THR A 464 -51.57 -56.08 -1.28
C THR A 464 -52.16 -57.06 -0.27
N THR A 465 -53.43 -56.87 0.11
CA THR A 465 -54.14 -57.79 1.02
C THR A 465 -54.96 -58.84 0.28
N VAL A 466 -55.10 -58.69 -1.03
CA VAL A 466 -55.80 -59.60 -1.96
C VAL A 466 -55.02 -59.70 -3.27
N LYS A 467 -55.39 -60.64 -4.15
CA LYS A 467 -54.82 -60.72 -5.50
C LYS A 467 -55.25 -59.50 -6.32
N THR A 468 -54.33 -58.63 -6.67
CA THR A 468 -54.61 -57.37 -7.38
C THR A 468 -54.03 -57.38 -8.80
N ALA A 469 -54.60 -58.22 -9.68
CA ALA A 469 -54.11 -58.37 -11.06
C ALA A 469 -54.20 -57.07 -11.90
N TRP A 470 -55.05 -56.11 -11.50
CA TRP A 470 -55.16 -54.80 -12.16
C TRP A 470 -54.00 -53.85 -11.86
N LEU A 471 -53.11 -54.22 -10.93
CA LEU A 471 -51.88 -53.50 -10.59
C LEU A 471 -50.65 -54.06 -11.31
N ASP A 472 -50.79 -55.21 -11.98
CA ASP A 472 -49.73 -55.77 -12.83
C ASP A 472 -49.34 -54.74 -13.89
N THR A 473 -48.04 -54.64 -14.19
CA THR A 473 -47.43 -53.68 -15.13
C THR A 473 -47.62 -52.20 -14.80
N LYS A 474 -48.28 -51.85 -13.68
CA LYS A 474 -48.44 -50.47 -13.20
C LYS A 474 -47.59 -50.16 -11.96
N HIS A 475 -47.30 -51.17 -11.15
CA HIS A 475 -46.48 -51.06 -9.97
C HIS A 475 -45.45 -52.19 -9.93
N MET A 476 -44.21 -51.87 -9.56
CA MET A 476 -43.15 -52.86 -9.44
C MET A 476 -43.27 -53.63 -8.13
N VAL A 477 -43.23 -54.96 -8.23
CA VAL A 477 -43.24 -55.89 -7.10
C VAL A 477 -41.81 -56.11 -6.59
N PHE A 478 -41.56 -55.79 -5.32
CA PHE A 478 -40.24 -55.95 -4.68
C PHE A 478 -40.07 -57.32 -4.00
N GLY A 479 -41.15 -57.90 -3.46
CA GLY A 479 -41.08 -59.14 -2.70
C GLY A 479 -42.40 -59.52 -2.03
N LYS A 480 -42.41 -60.66 -1.35
CA LYS A 480 -43.58 -61.19 -0.64
C LYS A 480 -43.30 -61.25 0.87
N VAL A 481 -44.23 -60.77 1.67
CA VAL A 481 -44.21 -60.90 3.13
C VAL A 481 -44.54 -62.36 3.48
N LEU A 482 -43.59 -63.04 4.15
CA LEU A 482 -43.72 -64.45 4.51
C LEU A 482 -44.33 -64.67 5.91
N GLU A 483 -44.13 -63.74 6.84
CA GLU A 483 -44.60 -63.82 8.23
C GLU A 483 -45.16 -62.46 8.70
N GLY A 484 -46.13 -62.46 9.63
CA GLY A 484 -46.67 -61.24 10.24
C GLY A 484 -47.86 -60.57 9.52
N VAL A 485 -48.37 -61.17 8.43
CA VAL A 485 -49.49 -60.62 7.62
C VAL A 485 -50.76 -60.42 8.45
N GLY A 486 -51.09 -61.37 9.34
CA GLY A 486 -52.24 -61.26 10.23
C GLY A 486 -52.13 -60.07 11.18
N LEU A 487 -50.95 -59.84 11.74
CA LEU A 487 -50.67 -58.75 12.69
C LEU A 487 -50.83 -57.36 12.05
N VAL A 488 -50.46 -57.22 10.77
CA VAL A 488 -50.61 -55.96 10.00
C VAL A 488 -52.08 -55.66 9.69
N ILE A 489 -52.88 -56.68 9.38
CA ILE A 489 -54.31 -56.51 9.04
C ILE A 489 -55.15 -56.25 10.30
N TYR A 490 -54.86 -56.90 11.43
CA TYR A 490 -55.60 -56.70 12.69
C TYR A 490 -55.39 -55.30 13.30
N ARG A 491 -54.23 -54.65 13.10
CA ARG A 491 -53.94 -53.31 13.63
C ARG A 491 -54.57 -52.14 12.86
N LEU A 492 -55.18 -52.41 11.69
CA LEU A 492 -55.84 -51.40 10.84
C LEU A 492 -57.34 -51.23 11.15
N ALA A 493 -57.90 -51.99 12.09
CA ALA A 493 -59.22 -51.72 12.64
C ALA A 493 -59.16 -50.48 13.56
N TRP A 494 -60.09 -49.53 13.35
CA TRP A 494 -60.20 -48.22 14.02
C TRP A 494 -59.67 -48.20 15.46
N HIS A 495 -58.60 -47.44 15.68
CA HIS A 495 -58.14 -47.09 17.02
C HIS A 495 -58.19 -45.57 17.18
N ASN A 496 -59.04 -45.10 18.10
CA ASN A 496 -59.00 -43.72 18.59
C ASN A 496 -57.63 -43.48 19.23
N THR A 497 -56.92 -42.47 18.72
CA THR A 497 -55.58 -42.07 19.20
C THR A 497 -55.68 -41.23 20.46
N ASN A 498 -55.00 -41.64 21.52
CA ASN A 498 -54.44 -40.75 22.53
C ASN A 498 -52.96 -41.14 22.74
N GLU A 499 -52.08 -40.13 22.61
CA GLU A 499 -50.69 -40.04 23.13
C GLU A 499 -49.67 -41.05 22.54
N GLY A 500 -48.40 -40.76 22.25
CA GLY A 500 -47.53 -39.60 22.39
C GLY A 500 -46.07 -40.11 22.17
N GLU A 501 -45.23 -39.30 21.51
CA GLU A 501 -43.74 -39.34 21.48
C GLU A 501 -43.07 -40.60 20.86
N GLY A 502 -41.99 -40.58 20.08
CA GLY A 502 -40.90 -39.67 19.70
C GLY A 502 -39.74 -40.59 19.23
N GLY A 503 -39.09 -40.31 18.09
CA GLY A 503 -38.14 -41.22 17.38
C GLY A 503 -36.76 -41.42 18.05
N PRO A 504 -35.64 -41.70 17.34
CA PRO A 504 -35.43 -42.08 15.93
C PRO A 504 -34.51 -43.32 15.74
N GLY A 505 -34.54 -43.98 14.57
CA GLY A 505 -33.54 -45.01 14.20
C GLY A 505 -34.09 -46.09 13.27
N SER A 506 -33.92 -45.92 11.97
CA SER A 506 -34.53 -46.72 10.91
C SER A 506 -33.88 -48.09 10.72
N VAL A 507 -34.51 -49.14 11.29
CA VAL A 507 -34.36 -50.55 10.90
C VAL A 507 -35.75 -51.20 10.99
N LEU A 508 -36.39 -51.49 9.86
CA LEU A 508 -37.71 -52.16 9.84
C LEU A 508 -37.53 -53.67 10.06
N ARG A 509 -37.50 -54.09 11.33
CA ARG A 509 -37.60 -55.48 11.75
C ARG A 509 -38.96 -55.66 12.43
N TRP A 510 -39.90 -56.37 11.80
CA TRP A 510 -41.20 -56.67 12.41
C TRP A 510 -41.03 -57.86 13.36
N SER A 511 -41.07 -57.61 14.67
CA SER A 511 -41.07 -58.67 15.69
C SER A 511 -42.50 -59.20 15.89
N SER A 512 -42.65 -60.52 15.87
CA SER A 512 -43.84 -61.23 16.35
C SER A 512 -44.02 -60.98 17.85
N ALA A 513 -45.11 -60.32 18.24
CA ALA A 513 -45.53 -60.30 19.64
C ALA A 513 -46.19 -61.65 19.96
N HIS A 514 -45.50 -62.49 20.74
CA HIS A 514 -46.13 -63.52 21.56
C HIS A 514 -46.60 -62.84 22.85
N THR A 515 -47.87 -63.03 23.20
CA THR A 515 -48.24 -63.25 24.61
C THR A 515 -48.16 -64.73 24.89
#